data_AF-A0A132F278-F1
#
_entry.id   AF-A0A132F278-F1
#
_cell.length_a   1.000
_cell.length_b   1.000
_cell.length_c   1.000
_cell.angle_alpha   90.00
_cell.angle_beta   90.00
_cell.angle_gamma   90.00
#
_symmetry.space_group_name_H-M   'P 1'
#
loop_
_entity.id
_entity.type
_entity.pdbx_description
1 polymer ?
#
loop_
_entity_poly.entity_id
_entity_poly.type
_entity_poly.pdbx_seq_one_letter_code
_entity_poly.pdbx_strand_id
1 'polypeptide(L)'
;MKAESFSPRRLLQSMTLGTAVSVAVALLATAASVAPADAVAATAKAHQTAKKKAVAPAASAKQKSAKAASAKVASAEAPRAKASRKRVTLAANSVHGGHRGAVRKVAFQPRRPTVGQAFGLHDTPDALALRSSVAYVVDQNTGEPLFDKNSHAVVPIASISKLMTAMVVLDSKAPMTDQIEVTDEDRDYEKGTGSRLSVGSVLSREDMLHIALMASENRAAAALSRYYPGGRPAFIAAMNAKAKALGMTDTHFENSTGLSSSNVSSARDLVKMVNAAYQYPLIRQFSTDRTYEVYTGKRNLVYNSTNALIRGNGSWDIGLQKTGFINEAGECLVMQATIHGRPMVMVLLDSFGKYSRFADASRLRNWLDAGGGERLTAANTPSGGT
;
A
#
# COMPACT_ATOMS: atom_id res chain seq x y z
N MET A 1 58.99 -7.30 34.53
CA MET A 1 60.10 -6.36 34.80
C MET A 1 60.33 -5.52 33.55
N LYS A 2 60.61 -4.21 33.73
CA LYS A 2 61.09 -3.16 32.80
C LYS A 2 60.83 -3.25 31.27
N ALA A 3 60.36 -2.12 30.73
CA ALA A 3 60.24 -1.81 29.30
C ALA A 3 61.58 -1.39 28.67
N GLU A 4 61.64 -1.31 27.32
CA GLU A 4 61.95 -0.12 26.47
C GLU A 4 61.27 -0.38 25.09
N SER A 5 60.52 0.51 24.41
CA SER A 5 60.71 1.92 24.03
C SER A 5 61.68 2.13 22.85
N PHE A 6 61.19 2.35 21.62
CA PHE A 6 61.92 3.15 20.60
C PHE A 6 61.06 3.71 19.45
N SER A 7 61.03 5.04 19.35
CA SER A 7 60.75 5.91 18.18
C SER A 7 61.07 7.34 18.65
N PRO A 8 61.74 8.26 17.89
CA PRO A 8 61.05 8.93 16.77
C PRO A 8 61.91 9.61 15.64
N ARG A 9 61.27 9.77 14.46
CA ARG A 9 61.18 10.97 13.55
C ARG A 9 62.40 11.83 13.09
N ARG A 10 62.20 12.31 11.83
CA ARG A 10 62.65 13.54 11.09
C ARG A 10 63.79 13.29 10.07
N LEU A 11 63.94 13.97 8.92
CA LEU A 11 63.41 15.21 8.28
C LEU A 11 62.82 14.87 6.86
N LEU A 12 61.91 15.59 6.17
CA LEU A 12 61.57 17.02 5.90
C LEU A 12 62.29 17.70 4.70
N GLN A 13 61.50 18.48 3.92
CA GLN A 13 61.84 19.41 2.79
C GLN A 13 62.05 18.80 1.38
N SER A 14 61.59 19.41 0.26
CA SER A 14 60.67 20.56 0.05
C SER A 14 60.21 20.71 -1.43
N MET A 15 58.97 21.20 -1.63
CA MET A 15 58.40 22.14 -2.65
C MET A 15 59.14 22.36 -4.00
N THR A 16 58.48 22.53 -5.18
CA THR A 16 57.54 23.64 -5.52
C THR A 16 56.77 23.47 -6.85
N LEU A 17 55.56 24.06 -6.90
CA LEU A 17 54.80 24.72 -8.02
C LEU A 17 54.59 24.08 -9.42
N GLY A 18 53.37 24.27 -9.97
CA GLY A 18 53.10 24.19 -11.42
C GLY A 18 51.62 24.02 -11.83
N THR A 19 50.82 25.09 -11.75
CA THR A 19 49.38 25.08 -12.18
C THR A 19 49.18 25.36 -13.67
N ALA A 20 48.24 24.67 -14.32
CA ALA A 20 47.51 25.20 -15.49
C ALA A 20 46.12 24.55 -15.64
N VAL A 21 45.13 25.36 -16.02
CA VAL A 21 43.72 24.98 -16.28
C VAL A 21 43.51 24.87 -17.78
N SER A 22 42.62 23.98 -18.24
CA SER A 22 41.99 24.09 -19.55
C SER A 22 40.50 23.71 -19.49
N VAL A 23 39.66 24.74 -19.47
CA VAL A 23 38.24 24.66 -19.86
C VAL A 23 38.17 24.91 -21.36
N ALA A 24 37.43 24.07 -22.10
CA ALA A 24 37.11 24.32 -23.50
C ALA A 24 35.59 24.32 -23.68
N VAL A 25 35.02 25.51 -23.84
CA VAL A 25 33.66 25.73 -24.35
C VAL A 25 33.80 26.31 -25.75
N ALA A 26 33.08 25.75 -26.72
CA ALA A 26 32.84 26.38 -28.01
C ALA A 26 31.36 26.22 -28.38
N LEU A 27 30.76 27.33 -28.80
CA LEU A 27 29.33 27.52 -29.04
C LEU A 27 29.05 27.72 -30.54
N LEU A 28 27.77 27.76 -30.89
CA LEU A 28 27.16 28.28 -32.13
C LEU A 28 27.13 27.36 -33.37
N ALA A 29 25.92 26.95 -33.73
CA ALA A 29 25.26 27.48 -34.93
C ALA A 29 23.73 27.46 -34.76
N THR A 30 23.05 28.51 -35.27
CA THR A 30 21.61 28.77 -35.13
C THR A 30 20.83 28.42 -36.40
N ALA A 31 19.59 27.96 -36.28
CA ALA A 31 18.52 28.28 -37.23
C ALA A 31 17.14 28.08 -36.58
N ALA A 32 16.36 29.15 -36.50
CA ALA A 32 14.93 29.07 -36.21
C ALA A 32 14.14 28.98 -37.53
N SER A 33 13.03 28.26 -37.54
CA SER A 33 11.99 28.40 -38.56
C SER A 33 10.63 28.60 -37.89
N VAL A 34 10.00 29.73 -38.21
CA VAL A 34 8.64 30.11 -37.79
C VAL A 34 7.95 30.64 -39.03
N ALA A 35 6.83 30.03 -39.44
CA ALA A 35 5.74 30.58 -40.26
C ALA A 35 4.82 29.43 -40.78
N PRO A 36 3.56 29.69 -41.18
CA PRO A 36 2.55 30.42 -40.39
C PRO A 36 1.12 29.82 -40.52
N ALA A 37 0.15 30.52 -39.94
CA ALA A 37 -1.26 30.67 -40.39
C ALA A 37 -2.28 29.53 -40.16
N ASP A 38 -3.10 29.74 -39.13
CA ASP A 38 -4.57 29.89 -39.16
C ASP A 38 -5.50 29.03 -40.04
N ALA A 39 -6.54 28.55 -39.35
CA ALA A 39 -7.95 28.47 -39.76
C ALA A 39 -8.38 27.59 -40.96
N VAL A 40 -9.03 26.46 -40.63
CA VAL A 40 -10.38 26.17 -41.14
C VAL A 40 -11.25 25.63 -40.01
N ALA A 41 -12.37 26.31 -39.72
CA ALA A 41 -13.47 25.75 -38.95
C ALA A 41 -14.58 25.23 -39.89
N ALA A 42 -15.43 24.36 -39.34
CA ALA A 42 -16.69 23.87 -39.90
C ALA A 42 -16.64 22.89 -41.11
N THR A 43 -17.13 21.68 -40.85
CA THR A 43 -18.25 21.15 -41.64
C THR A 43 -19.14 20.23 -40.79
N ALA A 44 -20.29 20.75 -40.38
CA ALA A 44 -21.43 19.95 -39.93
C ALA A 44 -22.62 20.23 -40.86
N LYS A 45 -22.94 19.28 -41.74
CA LYS A 45 -24.24 19.09 -42.41
C LYS A 45 -24.37 17.58 -42.70
N ALA A 46 -25.33 16.81 -42.19
CA ALA A 46 -26.79 16.95 -42.11
C ALA A 46 -27.56 16.36 -43.32
N HIS A 47 -27.94 15.09 -43.19
CA HIS A 47 -29.18 14.50 -43.70
C HIS A 47 -29.69 13.57 -42.59
N GLN A 48 -30.88 13.76 -42.00
CA GLN A 48 -32.24 13.62 -42.58
C GLN A 48 -32.46 12.22 -43.20
N THR A 49 -33.49 11.44 -42.88
CA THR A 49 -34.64 11.60 -41.95
C THR A 49 -35.33 10.25 -41.73
N ALA A 50 -35.82 9.95 -40.52
CA ALA A 50 -36.96 9.03 -40.33
C ALA A 50 -37.72 9.33 -39.03
N LYS A 51 -39.05 9.46 -39.12
CA LYS A 51 -39.96 9.83 -38.01
C LYS A 51 -40.47 8.61 -37.24
N LYS A 52 -40.68 8.78 -35.91
CA LYS A 52 -41.82 8.29 -35.05
C LYS A 52 -41.31 8.04 -33.62
N LYS A 53 -42.05 8.26 -32.54
CA LYS A 53 -43.27 9.07 -32.28
C LYS A 53 -43.36 9.19 -30.74
N ALA A 54 -43.50 10.40 -30.20
CA ALA A 54 -43.65 10.58 -28.75
C ALA A 54 -45.10 10.31 -28.30
N VAL A 55 -45.28 9.58 -27.18
CA VAL A 55 -46.42 9.75 -26.24
C VAL A 55 -45.98 9.32 -24.82
N ALA A 56 -45.98 10.29 -23.91
CA ALA A 56 -46.42 10.15 -22.52
C ALA A 56 -47.72 11.00 -22.41
N PRO A 57 -48.55 11.03 -21.32
CA PRO A 57 -48.17 10.79 -19.91
C PRO A 57 -49.27 10.17 -18.99
N ALA A 58 -49.01 10.23 -17.67
CA ALA A 58 -49.97 10.31 -16.55
C ALA A 58 -50.88 9.07 -16.26
N ALA A 59 -51.43 8.83 -15.06
CA ALA A 59 -51.16 9.21 -13.66
C ALA A 59 -52.24 8.56 -12.75
N SER A 60 -51.98 8.55 -11.44
CA SER A 60 -52.92 8.54 -10.29
C SER A 60 -53.23 7.18 -9.62
N ALA A 61 -53.54 7.08 -8.32
CA ALA A 61 -53.78 8.10 -7.27
C ALA A 61 -53.51 7.59 -5.82
N LYS A 62 -53.28 8.54 -4.87
CA LYS A 62 -53.73 8.65 -3.43
C LYS A 62 -53.79 7.38 -2.52
N GLN A 63 -53.52 7.42 -1.21
CA GLN A 63 -53.87 8.37 -0.12
C GLN A 63 -52.67 8.53 0.89
N LYS A 64 -52.42 9.68 1.56
CA LYS A 64 -53.03 10.20 2.83
C LYS A 64 -53.25 9.11 3.92
N SER A 65 -53.01 9.27 5.22
CA SER A 65 -52.43 10.32 6.11
C SER A 65 -52.27 9.69 7.54
N ALA A 66 -51.81 10.28 8.66
CA ALA A 66 -51.58 11.67 9.08
C ALA A 66 -50.38 11.80 10.09
N LYS A 67 -50.59 12.37 11.30
CA LYS A 67 -49.59 12.64 12.37
C LYS A 67 -50.31 12.73 13.74
N ALA A 68 -49.57 12.49 14.84
CA ALA A 68 -49.70 13.11 16.18
C ALA A 68 -50.34 12.35 17.39
N ALA A 69 -49.77 12.71 18.56
CA ALA A 69 -50.38 12.87 19.90
C ALA A 69 -50.49 11.67 20.90
N SER A 70 -49.48 11.57 21.77
CA SER A 70 -49.53 11.75 23.23
C SER A 70 -50.72 11.27 24.09
N ALA A 71 -50.41 10.49 25.14
CA ALA A 71 -51.00 10.65 26.49
C ALA A 71 -50.05 10.11 27.59
N LYS A 72 -49.90 10.85 28.69
CA LYS A 72 -49.29 10.38 29.96
C LYS A 72 -50.38 9.80 30.86
N VAL A 73 -50.08 8.73 31.60
CA VAL A 73 -50.56 8.53 32.98
C VAL A 73 -49.42 7.92 33.79
N ALA A 74 -49.25 8.35 35.04
CA ALA A 74 -48.24 7.84 35.97
C ALA A 74 -48.92 7.22 37.20
N SER A 75 -48.37 6.14 37.75
CA SER A 75 -48.78 5.63 39.07
C SER A 75 -47.81 4.59 39.67
N ALA A 76 -47.16 5.01 40.76
CA ALA A 76 -46.83 4.23 41.98
C ALA A 76 -45.89 3.00 41.92
N GLU A 77 -45.51 2.55 43.12
CA GLU A 77 -44.26 1.82 43.42
C GLU A 77 -44.49 0.54 44.26
N ALA A 78 -43.70 -0.52 43.97
CA ALA A 78 -43.39 -1.70 44.82
C ALA A 78 -44.52 -2.71 45.20
N PRO A 79 -44.21 -3.94 45.72
CA PRO A 79 -43.02 -4.78 45.55
C PRO A 79 -43.29 -6.28 45.19
N ARG A 80 -42.21 -7.01 44.86
CA ARG A 80 -41.95 -8.48 44.92
C ARG A 80 -43.11 -9.49 45.12
N ALA A 81 -43.14 -10.51 44.24
CA ALA A 81 -43.24 -11.93 44.64
C ALA A 81 -42.61 -12.87 43.58
N LYS A 82 -41.91 -13.94 44.03
CA LYS A 82 -41.46 -15.04 43.16
C LYS A 82 -42.51 -16.15 43.17
N ALA A 83 -42.89 -16.67 42.00
CA ALA A 83 -43.64 -17.93 41.89
C ALA A 83 -43.20 -18.71 40.64
N SER A 84 -42.92 -20.00 40.81
CA SER A 84 -42.49 -20.90 39.75
C SER A 84 -43.66 -21.31 38.84
N ARG A 85 -43.39 -21.53 37.55
CA ARG A 85 -44.28 -22.33 36.69
C ARG A 85 -43.49 -23.43 35.99
N LYS A 86 -44.06 -24.63 36.03
CA LYS A 86 -43.46 -25.88 35.53
C LYS A 86 -43.18 -25.79 34.03
N ARG A 87 -42.07 -26.41 33.63
CA ARG A 87 -41.71 -26.66 32.23
C ARG A 87 -42.68 -27.72 31.68
N VAL A 88 -43.52 -27.36 30.71
CA VAL A 88 -44.32 -28.34 29.96
C VAL A 88 -43.44 -28.90 28.84
N THR A 89 -43.10 -30.19 28.92
CA THR A 89 -42.41 -30.91 27.86
C THR A 89 -43.41 -31.36 26.80
N LEU A 90 -43.40 -30.71 25.64
CA LEU A 90 -44.06 -31.26 24.45
C LEU A 90 -43.06 -32.18 23.72
N ALA A 91 -43.25 -33.49 23.83
CA ALA A 91 -42.49 -34.47 23.07
C ALA A 91 -43.07 -34.58 21.66
N ALA A 92 -42.46 -33.91 20.68
CA ALA A 92 -42.80 -34.07 19.28
C ALA A 92 -41.85 -35.08 18.61
N ASN A 93 -42.31 -36.33 18.47
CA ASN A 93 -41.65 -37.30 17.60
C ASN A 93 -41.83 -36.86 16.14
N SER A 94 -40.74 -36.46 15.48
CA SER A 94 -40.69 -36.34 14.03
C SER A 94 -39.46 -37.08 13.51
N VAL A 95 -39.71 -38.18 12.83
CA VAL A 95 -38.71 -38.96 12.10
C VAL A 95 -38.47 -38.28 10.76
N HIS A 96 -37.47 -37.41 10.69
CA HIS A 96 -36.94 -36.89 9.43
C HIS A 96 -35.41 -36.88 9.49
N GLY A 97 -34.78 -37.58 8.54
CA GLY A 97 -33.33 -37.69 8.42
C GLY A 97 -32.69 -36.37 7.96
N GLY A 98 -32.42 -35.47 8.91
CA GLY A 98 -31.66 -34.26 8.67
C GLY A 98 -30.19 -34.44 9.07
N HIS A 99 -29.26 -34.27 8.14
CA HIS A 99 -27.84 -34.13 8.46
C HIS A 99 -27.62 -32.89 9.32
N ARG A 100 -27.66 -33.06 10.64
CA ARG A 100 -27.22 -32.05 11.61
C ARG A 100 -25.73 -31.86 11.45
N GLY A 101 -25.32 -30.92 10.59
CA GLY A 101 -23.95 -30.46 10.49
C GLY A 101 -23.45 -30.10 11.88
N ALA A 102 -22.49 -30.88 12.39
CA ALA A 102 -21.98 -30.70 13.74
C ALA A 102 -21.33 -29.32 13.83
N VAL A 103 -21.93 -28.42 14.63
CA VAL A 103 -21.35 -27.11 14.92
C VAL A 103 -20.09 -27.34 15.75
N ARG A 104 -18.95 -27.53 15.07
CA ARG A 104 -17.63 -27.57 15.71
C ARG A 104 -17.41 -26.20 16.35
N LYS A 105 -17.58 -26.13 17.67
CA LYS A 105 -17.09 -25.02 18.47
C LYS A 105 -15.56 -25.00 18.38
N VAL A 106 -15.03 -24.30 17.39
CA VAL A 106 -13.61 -23.98 17.33
C VAL A 106 -13.34 -23.03 18.49
N ALA A 107 -12.44 -23.41 19.41
CA ALA A 107 -12.01 -22.52 20.48
C ALA A 107 -11.41 -21.25 19.86
N PHE A 108 -11.79 -20.08 20.38
CA PHE A 108 -11.15 -18.82 19.99
C PHE A 108 -9.69 -18.88 20.42
N GLN A 109 -8.80 -19.12 19.46
CA GLN A 109 -7.37 -18.98 19.65
C GLN A 109 -7.03 -17.50 19.40
N PRO A 110 -6.51 -16.78 20.41
CA PRO A 110 -6.05 -15.41 20.17
C PRO A 110 -4.95 -15.44 19.11
N ARG A 111 -4.96 -14.44 18.24
CA ARG A 111 -3.90 -14.29 17.24
C ARG A 111 -2.56 -14.11 17.97
N ARG A 112 -1.50 -14.76 17.49
CA ARG A 112 -0.14 -14.47 17.96
C ARG A 112 0.13 -12.96 17.79
N PRO A 113 0.83 -12.32 18.73
CA PRO A 113 1.25 -10.93 18.56
C PRO A 113 2.15 -10.81 17.33
N THR A 114 2.06 -9.66 16.67
CA THR A 114 2.98 -9.30 15.58
C THR A 114 4.36 -8.98 16.14
N VAL A 115 5.36 -8.83 15.26
CA VAL A 115 6.73 -8.49 15.70
C VAL A 115 6.78 -7.13 16.39
N GLY A 116 6.07 -6.12 15.86
CA GLY A 116 6.01 -4.79 16.48
C GLY A 116 5.29 -4.79 17.83
N GLN A 117 4.21 -5.55 17.98
CA GLN A 117 3.55 -5.78 19.27
C GLN A 117 4.44 -6.49 20.28
N ALA A 118 5.21 -7.51 19.85
CA ALA A 118 6.15 -8.22 20.73
C ALA A 118 7.29 -7.32 21.25
N PHE A 119 7.66 -6.28 20.50
CA PHE A 119 8.62 -5.26 20.91
C PHE A 119 7.98 -4.03 21.60
N GLY A 120 6.68 -4.03 21.88
CA GLY A 120 5.99 -2.91 22.56
C GLY A 120 5.83 -1.64 21.71
N LEU A 121 6.10 -1.69 20.40
CA LEU A 121 6.02 -0.52 19.50
C LEU A 121 4.61 0.09 19.43
N HIS A 122 3.58 -0.72 19.70
CA HIS A 122 2.20 -0.25 19.72
C HIS A 122 1.97 0.80 20.82
N ASP A 123 2.63 0.61 21.97
CA ASP A 123 2.42 1.36 23.21
C ASP A 123 3.18 2.70 23.24
N THR A 124 4.04 2.96 22.25
CA THR A 124 4.65 4.28 22.03
C THR A 124 3.55 5.34 21.94
N PRO A 125 3.53 6.35 22.84
CA PRO A 125 2.50 7.38 22.83
C PRO A 125 2.50 8.17 21.51
N ASP A 126 1.32 8.40 20.94
CA ASP A 126 1.15 9.24 19.77
C ASP A 126 -0.12 10.10 19.87
N ALA A 127 -0.07 11.30 19.30
CA ALA A 127 -1.14 12.30 19.44
C ALA A 127 -2.44 11.95 18.69
N LEU A 128 -2.46 10.88 17.89
CA LEU A 128 -3.57 10.49 17.01
C LEU A 128 -4.21 9.15 17.40
N ALA A 129 -3.70 8.50 18.44
CA ALA A 129 -4.07 7.16 18.90
C ALA A 129 -4.10 6.13 17.75
N LEU A 130 -3.04 6.14 16.92
CA LEU A 130 -2.94 5.26 15.75
C LEU A 130 -2.97 3.78 16.18
N ARG A 131 -3.58 2.94 15.35
CA ARG A 131 -3.58 1.47 15.51
C ARG A 131 -2.33 0.83 14.91
N SER A 132 -1.57 1.59 14.13
CA SER A 132 -0.27 1.25 13.56
C SER A 132 0.84 1.40 14.61
N SER A 133 1.62 0.35 14.83
CA SER A 133 2.77 0.40 15.74
C SER A 133 3.93 1.22 15.19
N VAL A 134 4.02 1.35 13.86
CA VAL A 134 4.96 2.25 13.18
C VAL A 134 4.18 3.14 12.21
N ALA A 135 4.41 4.45 12.28
CA ALA A 135 3.82 5.42 11.37
C ALA A 135 4.82 6.52 11.03
N TYR A 136 5.00 6.82 9.75
CA TYR A 136 5.91 7.86 9.28
C TYR A 136 5.28 8.60 8.10
N VAL A 137 5.26 9.94 8.17
CA VAL A 137 4.74 10.81 7.10
C VAL A 137 5.79 11.85 6.75
N VAL A 138 6.06 11.99 5.46
CA VAL A 138 7.11 12.85 4.91
C VAL A 138 6.57 13.64 3.72
N ASP A 139 6.90 14.94 3.64
CA ASP A 139 6.73 15.71 2.41
C ASP A 139 7.74 15.24 1.36
N GLN A 140 7.23 14.77 0.22
CA GLN A 140 8.05 14.10 -0.80
C GLN A 140 9.03 15.05 -1.49
N ASN A 141 8.72 16.34 -1.59
CA ASN A 141 9.55 17.32 -2.28
C ASN A 141 10.73 17.79 -1.42
N THR A 142 10.49 17.98 -0.13
CA THR A 142 11.47 18.52 0.83
C THR A 142 12.22 17.44 1.61
N GLY A 143 11.63 16.24 1.74
CA GLY A 143 12.11 15.19 2.65
C GLY A 143 11.78 15.46 4.13
N GLU A 144 11.00 16.51 4.42
CA GLU A 144 10.65 16.94 5.78
C GLU A 144 9.76 15.90 6.48
N PRO A 145 10.16 15.38 7.66
CA PRO A 145 9.31 14.52 8.49
C PRO A 145 8.17 15.33 9.11
N LEU A 146 6.94 15.02 8.74
CA LEU A 146 5.73 15.63 9.28
C LEU A 146 5.15 14.83 10.44
N PHE A 147 5.32 13.51 10.47
CA PHE A 147 4.89 12.66 11.59
C PHE A 147 5.85 11.49 11.77
N ASP A 148 6.24 11.19 13.01
CA ASP A 148 7.11 10.06 13.33
C ASP A 148 6.62 9.32 14.59
N LYS A 149 6.30 8.04 14.40
CA LYS A 149 6.11 7.02 15.44
C LYS A 149 6.96 5.82 15.05
N ASN A 150 8.04 5.58 15.79
CA ASN A 150 8.92 4.42 15.66
C ASN A 150 9.53 4.23 14.25
N SER A 151 9.79 5.30 13.50
CA SER A 151 10.18 5.20 12.07
C SER A 151 11.47 4.43 11.78
N HIS A 152 12.34 4.27 12.77
CA HIS A 152 13.57 3.46 12.72
C HIS A 152 13.36 1.96 13.01
N ALA A 153 12.17 1.55 13.46
CA ALA A 153 11.93 0.15 13.82
C ALA A 153 11.96 -0.76 12.59
N VAL A 154 12.83 -1.77 12.63
CA VAL A 154 12.97 -2.78 11.58
C VAL A 154 11.94 -3.88 11.82
N VAL A 155 10.93 -3.95 10.96
CA VAL A 155 9.80 -4.89 11.11
C VAL A 155 9.50 -5.61 9.79
N PRO A 156 8.85 -6.79 9.82
CA PRO A 156 8.38 -7.45 8.62
C PRO A 156 7.41 -6.56 7.84
N ILE A 157 7.65 -6.38 6.54
CA ILE A 157 6.85 -5.45 5.70
C ILE A 157 5.81 -6.14 4.82
N ALA A 158 5.77 -7.48 4.84
CA ALA A 158 4.88 -8.29 4.02
C ALA A 158 4.91 -7.88 2.52
N SER A 159 3.78 -7.94 1.82
CA SER A 159 3.69 -7.60 0.39
C SER A 159 4.02 -6.15 -0.01
N ILE A 160 4.42 -5.26 0.92
CA ILE A 160 5.09 -4.00 0.56
C ILE A 160 6.36 -4.27 -0.26
N SER A 161 7.03 -5.42 -0.02
CA SER A 161 8.18 -5.89 -0.83
C SER A 161 7.92 -5.95 -2.33
N LYS A 162 6.65 -6.07 -2.78
CA LYS A 162 6.34 -6.15 -4.21
C LYS A 162 6.64 -4.85 -4.96
N LEU A 163 6.84 -3.70 -4.29
CA LEU A 163 7.39 -2.49 -4.92
C LEU A 163 8.85 -2.67 -5.34
N MET A 164 9.68 -3.31 -4.50
CA MET A 164 11.05 -3.68 -4.87
C MET A 164 11.07 -4.71 -6.01
N THR A 165 10.20 -5.73 -5.92
CA THR A 165 10.00 -6.71 -7.00
C THR A 165 9.67 -6.02 -8.33
N ALA A 166 8.75 -5.06 -8.33
CA ALA A 166 8.37 -4.33 -9.53
C ALA A 166 9.52 -3.51 -10.12
N MET A 167 10.30 -2.80 -9.30
CA MET A 167 11.49 -2.07 -9.78
C MET A 167 12.54 -3.02 -10.38
N VAL A 168 12.80 -4.18 -9.78
CA VAL A 168 13.76 -5.17 -10.33
C VAL A 168 13.27 -5.80 -11.63
N VAL A 169 11.96 -6.09 -11.74
CA VAL A 169 11.35 -6.55 -13.01
C VAL A 169 11.54 -5.52 -14.12
N LEU A 170 11.23 -4.25 -13.87
CA LEU A 170 11.33 -3.19 -14.88
C LEU A 170 12.79 -2.86 -15.25
N ASP A 171 13.69 -2.84 -14.27
CA ASP A 171 15.14 -2.66 -14.51
C ASP A 171 15.76 -3.76 -15.38
N SER A 172 15.20 -4.98 -15.37
CA SER A 172 15.67 -6.07 -16.23
C SER A 172 15.52 -5.77 -17.73
N LYS A 173 14.61 -4.86 -18.10
CA LYS A 173 14.21 -4.52 -19.47
C LYS A 173 13.76 -5.72 -20.32
N ALA A 174 13.43 -6.86 -19.69
CA ALA A 174 12.88 -8.01 -20.38
C ALA A 174 11.49 -7.66 -20.95
N PRO A 175 11.12 -8.14 -22.17
CA PRO A 175 9.92 -7.69 -22.87
C PRO A 175 8.65 -7.88 -22.03
N MET A 176 7.83 -6.83 -21.88
CA MET A 176 6.60 -6.90 -21.09
C MET A 176 5.54 -7.86 -21.69
N THR A 177 5.67 -8.16 -22.98
CA THR A 177 4.83 -9.08 -23.76
C THR A 177 5.15 -10.57 -23.55
N ASP A 178 6.31 -10.91 -22.97
CA ASP A 178 6.70 -12.31 -22.77
C ASP A 178 5.67 -13.06 -21.92
N GLN A 179 5.37 -14.28 -22.32
CA GLN A 179 4.45 -15.15 -21.60
C GLN A 179 5.14 -15.84 -20.43
N ILE A 180 4.57 -15.71 -19.24
CA ILE A 180 5.02 -16.31 -18.00
C ILE A 180 3.99 -17.36 -17.57
N GLU A 181 4.41 -18.62 -17.48
CA GLU A 181 3.60 -19.68 -16.90
C GLU A 181 3.82 -19.77 -15.38
N VAL A 182 2.72 -19.84 -14.62
CA VAL A 182 2.75 -20.18 -13.18
C VAL A 182 2.96 -21.68 -13.00
N THR A 183 4.05 -22.09 -12.36
CA THR A 183 4.36 -23.50 -12.07
C THR A 183 4.13 -23.85 -10.59
N ASP A 184 4.25 -25.13 -10.22
CA ASP A 184 4.16 -25.54 -8.80
C ASP A 184 5.23 -24.91 -7.91
N GLU A 185 6.37 -24.47 -8.47
CA GLU A 185 7.41 -23.75 -7.72
C GLU A 185 6.98 -22.35 -7.27
N ASP A 186 5.97 -21.75 -7.90
CA ASP A 186 5.49 -20.40 -7.54
C ASP A 186 4.50 -20.44 -6.38
N ARG A 187 4.09 -21.63 -5.94
CA ARG A 187 3.08 -21.82 -4.90
C ARG A 187 3.62 -21.50 -3.52
N ASP A 188 2.89 -20.64 -2.82
CA ASP A 188 2.93 -20.57 -1.37
C ASP A 188 2.28 -21.82 -0.73
N TYR A 189 2.85 -22.24 0.40
CA TYR A 189 2.28 -23.25 1.31
C TYR A 189 1.93 -22.65 2.69
N GLU A 190 2.04 -21.34 2.83
CA GLU A 190 1.94 -20.63 4.10
C GLU A 190 0.47 -20.44 4.54
N LYS A 191 0.18 -20.64 5.81
CA LYS A 191 -1.23 -20.71 6.26
C LYS A 191 -1.88 -19.33 6.26
N GLY A 192 -2.99 -19.20 5.52
CA GLY A 192 -3.77 -17.96 5.44
C GLY A 192 -3.27 -16.99 4.37
N THR A 193 -2.25 -17.36 3.60
CA THR A 193 -1.91 -16.71 2.34
C THR A 193 -2.70 -17.36 1.19
N GLY A 194 -2.68 -16.74 0.00
CA GLY A 194 -3.38 -17.31 -1.13
C GLY A 194 -3.13 -16.57 -2.44
N SER A 195 -3.46 -17.25 -3.53
CA SER A 195 -3.34 -16.82 -4.92
C SER A 195 -4.58 -17.27 -5.69
N ARG A 196 -5.02 -16.44 -6.65
CA ARG A 196 -6.15 -16.75 -7.54
C ARG A 196 -5.69 -17.31 -8.88
N LEU A 197 -4.42 -17.08 -9.26
CA LEU A 197 -3.79 -17.80 -10.36
C LEU A 197 -3.63 -19.28 -9.99
N SER A 198 -4.00 -20.16 -10.91
CA SER A 198 -3.77 -21.61 -10.81
C SER A 198 -2.42 -21.98 -11.42
N VAL A 199 -1.87 -23.15 -11.07
CA VAL A 199 -0.74 -23.71 -11.82
C VAL A 199 -1.16 -23.98 -13.28
N GLY A 200 -0.26 -23.74 -14.22
CA GLY A 200 -0.55 -23.70 -15.65
C GLY A 200 -1.48 -22.54 -16.04
N SER A 201 -1.41 -21.41 -15.33
CA SER A 201 -1.92 -20.13 -15.83
C SER A 201 -0.81 -19.44 -16.60
N VAL A 202 -1.09 -18.98 -17.80
CA VAL A 202 -0.14 -18.23 -18.64
C VAL A 202 -0.66 -16.82 -18.84
N LEU A 203 0.17 -15.82 -18.53
CA LEU A 203 -0.14 -14.39 -18.66
C LEU A 203 1.11 -13.65 -19.14
N SER A 204 0.94 -12.43 -19.68
CA SER A 204 2.10 -11.59 -20.02
C SER A 204 2.87 -11.14 -18.76
N ARG A 205 4.15 -10.79 -18.91
CA ARG A 205 4.95 -10.15 -17.85
C ARG A 205 4.29 -8.86 -17.36
N GLU A 206 3.59 -8.14 -18.23
CA GLU A 206 2.77 -6.97 -17.89
C GLU A 206 1.62 -7.32 -16.96
N ASP A 207 0.78 -8.27 -17.34
CA ASP A 207 -0.36 -8.73 -16.53
C ASP A 207 0.10 -9.23 -15.16
N MET A 208 1.17 -10.03 -15.12
CA MET A 208 1.77 -10.54 -13.88
C MET A 208 2.21 -9.39 -12.97
N LEU A 209 2.90 -8.38 -13.53
CA LEU A 209 3.37 -7.23 -12.77
C LEU A 209 2.18 -6.39 -12.27
N HIS A 210 1.16 -6.21 -13.10
CA HIS A 210 -0.04 -5.46 -12.77
C HIS A 210 -0.77 -6.08 -11.58
N ILE A 211 -1.18 -7.35 -11.67
CA ILE A 211 -1.92 -8.00 -10.58
C ILE A 211 -1.08 -8.18 -9.31
N ALA A 212 0.25 -8.32 -9.42
CA ALA A 212 1.17 -8.31 -8.28
C ALA A 212 1.15 -6.96 -7.52
N LEU A 213 1.06 -5.84 -8.22
CA LEU A 213 0.98 -4.51 -7.61
C LEU A 213 -0.44 -4.19 -7.11
N MET A 214 -1.43 -4.18 -8.00
CA MET A 214 -2.82 -3.81 -7.70
C MET A 214 -3.43 -4.72 -6.61
N ALA A 215 -3.43 -6.02 -6.89
CA ALA A 215 -4.17 -7.02 -6.12
C ALA A 215 -3.29 -7.85 -5.18
N SER A 216 -1.98 -7.54 -5.13
CA SER A 216 -1.01 -8.24 -4.28
C SER A 216 -0.80 -9.73 -4.61
N GLU A 217 -1.04 -10.13 -5.86
CA GLU A 217 -0.92 -11.53 -6.33
C GLU A 217 0.45 -12.14 -6.01
N ASN A 218 0.45 -13.26 -5.27
CA ASN A 218 1.68 -13.92 -4.81
C ASN A 218 2.34 -14.77 -5.89
N ARG A 219 1.56 -15.54 -6.67
CA ARG A 219 2.13 -16.43 -7.70
C ARG A 219 2.68 -15.63 -8.87
N ALA A 220 2.02 -14.52 -9.22
CA ALA A 220 2.57 -13.60 -10.21
C ALA A 220 3.96 -13.06 -9.78
N ALA A 221 4.10 -12.59 -8.54
CA ALA A 221 5.37 -12.10 -8.00
C ALA A 221 6.45 -13.19 -7.83
N ALA A 222 6.07 -14.45 -7.60
CA ALA A 222 6.98 -15.59 -7.53
C ALA A 222 7.43 -16.10 -8.92
N ALA A 223 6.54 -16.06 -9.90
CA ALA A 223 6.84 -16.39 -11.29
C ALA A 223 7.74 -15.32 -11.94
N LEU A 224 7.47 -14.03 -11.68
CA LEU A 224 8.30 -12.91 -12.13
C LEU A 224 9.77 -13.04 -11.69
N SER A 225 10.03 -13.48 -10.46
CA SER A 225 11.39 -13.69 -9.97
C SER A 225 12.05 -14.97 -10.53
N ARG A 226 11.26 -15.98 -10.90
CA ARG A 226 11.76 -17.19 -11.58
C ARG A 226 12.17 -16.92 -13.03
N TYR A 227 11.42 -16.08 -13.74
CA TYR A 227 11.66 -15.69 -15.13
C TYR A 227 12.69 -14.55 -15.31
N TYR A 228 13.35 -14.13 -14.23
CA TYR A 228 14.44 -13.15 -14.28
C TYR A 228 15.75 -13.79 -14.78
N PRO A 229 16.63 -13.06 -15.50
CA PRO A 229 17.95 -13.58 -15.90
C PRO A 229 18.78 -14.04 -14.68
N GLY A 230 19.13 -15.33 -14.65
CA GLY A 230 19.78 -15.97 -13.48
C GLY A 230 18.82 -16.48 -12.41
N GLY A 231 17.51 -16.46 -12.67
CA GLY A 231 16.46 -17.03 -11.83
C GLY A 231 16.26 -16.32 -10.48
N ARG A 232 15.53 -16.99 -9.57
CA ARG A 232 15.18 -16.43 -8.25
C ARG A 232 16.41 -15.97 -7.44
N PRO A 233 17.55 -16.70 -7.37
CA PRO A 233 18.71 -16.24 -6.61
C PRO A 233 19.26 -14.90 -7.12
N ALA A 234 19.37 -14.74 -8.46
CA ALA A 234 19.79 -13.47 -9.06
C ALA A 234 18.76 -12.36 -8.85
N PHE A 235 17.46 -12.68 -8.85
CA PHE A 235 16.40 -11.70 -8.55
C PHE A 235 16.49 -11.18 -7.11
N ILE A 236 16.67 -12.06 -6.12
CA ILE A 236 16.80 -11.66 -4.70
C ILE A 236 18.11 -10.90 -4.46
N ALA A 237 19.21 -11.29 -5.12
CA ALA A 237 20.45 -10.52 -5.13
C ALA A 237 20.21 -9.10 -5.70
N ALA A 238 19.48 -8.97 -6.81
CA ALA A 238 19.14 -7.68 -7.41
C ALA A 238 18.23 -6.82 -6.52
N MET A 239 17.25 -7.41 -5.81
CA MET A 239 16.43 -6.69 -4.81
C MET A 239 17.28 -6.08 -3.70
N ASN A 240 18.20 -6.85 -3.11
CA ASN A 240 19.08 -6.38 -2.04
C ASN A 240 20.15 -5.39 -2.56
N ALA A 241 20.67 -5.60 -3.77
CA ALA A 241 21.59 -4.66 -4.41
C ALA A 241 20.91 -3.30 -4.69
N LYS A 242 19.66 -3.30 -5.17
CA LYS A 242 18.86 -2.08 -5.35
C LYS A 242 18.55 -1.42 -4.01
N ALA A 243 18.20 -2.17 -2.97
CA ALA A 243 18.03 -1.62 -1.62
C ALA A 243 19.29 -0.87 -1.14
N LYS A 244 20.46 -1.51 -1.27
CA LYS A 244 21.75 -0.88 -0.94
C LYS A 244 22.04 0.36 -1.78
N ALA A 245 21.75 0.33 -3.09
CA ALA A 245 21.94 1.47 -3.99
C ALA A 245 21.01 2.66 -3.65
N LEU A 246 19.82 2.40 -3.11
CA LEU A 246 18.90 3.41 -2.58
C LEU A 246 19.27 3.88 -1.16
N GLY A 247 20.38 3.39 -0.58
CA GLY A 247 20.78 3.70 0.79
C GLY A 247 19.83 3.13 1.86
N MET A 248 19.13 2.04 1.55
CA MET A 248 18.21 1.37 2.48
C MET A 248 18.98 0.40 3.39
N THR A 249 19.57 0.93 4.46
CA THR A 249 20.47 0.22 5.38
C THR A 249 19.76 -0.74 6.34
N ASP A 250 18.47 -0.53 6.57
CA ASP A 250 17.66 -1.25 7.55
C ASP A 250 16.80 -2.32 6.87
N THR A 251 17.08 -2.60 5.58
CA THR A 251 16.21 -3.37 4.71
C THR A 251 16.87 -4.65 4.21
N HIS A 252 16.13 -5.75 4.25
CA HIS A 252 16.53 -7.03 3.67
C HIS A 252 15.35 -7.71 2.98
N PHE A 253 15.62 -8.38 1.86
CA PHE A 253 14.65 -9.19 1.13
C PHE A 253 15.13 -10.64 1.02
N GLU A 254 14.32 -11.58 1.48
CA GLU A 254 14.52 -13.03 1.30
C GLU A 254 13.70 -13.55 0.10
N ASN A 255 12.52 -12.98 -0.18
CA ASN A 255 11.70 -13.36 -1.34
C ASN A 255 11.00 -12.19 -2.07
N SER A 256 10.52 -12.45 -3.28
CA SER A 256 9.86 -11.45 -4.15
C SER A 256 8.38 -11.20 -3.81
N THR A 257 7.80 -11.99 -2.92
CA THR A 257 6.36 -11.93 -2.60
C THR A 257 6.08 -11.12 -1.35
N GLY A 258 7.04 -11.05 -0.41
CA GLY A 258 6.78 -10.55 0.93
C GLY A 258 5.94 -11.51 1.77
N LEU A 259 6.07 -12.82 1.54
CA LEU A 259 5.49 -13.86 2.41
C LEU A 259 6.47 -14.33 3.49
N SER A 260 7.77 -14.06 3.34
CA SER A 260 8.71 -14.27 4.44
C SER A 260 8.61 -13.12 5.43
N SER A 261 8.66 -13.43 6.73
CA SER A 261 8.83 -12.44 7.78
C SER A 261 10.25 -11.84 7.82
N SER A 262 11.24 -12.48 7.20
CA SER A 262 12.59 -11.94 6.99
C SER A 262 12.66 -10.83 5.93
N ASN A 263 11.58 -10.62 5.16
CA ASN A 263 11.43 -9.40 4.37
C ASN A 263 11.12 -8.22 5.30
N VAL A 264 12.16 -7.51 5.72
CA VAL A 264 12.11 -6.43 6.73
C VAL A 264 12.59 -5.10 6.16
N SER A 265 12.14 -3.99 6.76
CA SER A 265 12.59 -2.63 6.47
C SER A 265 12.21 -1.69 7.62
N SER A 266 12.82 -0.51 7.69
CA SER A 266 12.36 0.60 8.52
C SER A 266 11.43 1.54 7.73
N ALA A 267 10.59 2.33 8.42
CA ALA A 267 9.69 3.25 7.72
C ALA A 267 10.44 4.34 6.94
N ARG A 268 11.63 4.73 7.42
CA ARG A 268 12.54 5.67 6.73
C ARG A 268 13.07 5.09 5.42
N ASP A 269 13.43 3.81 5.40
CA ASP A 269 13.82 3.12 4.18
C ASP A 269 12.67 2.95 3.20
N LEU A 270 11.46 2.64 3.69
CA LEU A 270 10.28 2.56 2.83
C LEU A 270 9.94 3.88 2.14
N VAL A 271 10.23 5.05 2.73
CA VAL A 271 10.11 6.34 2.03
C VAL A 271 11.09 6.42 0.85
N LYS A 272 12.35 6.00 1.01
CA LYS A 272 13.33 5.92 -0.09
C LYS A 272 12.83 5.00 -1.20
N MET A 273 12.27 3.83 -0.85
CA MET A 273 11.70 2.88 -1.80
C MET A 273 10.48 3.44 -2.54
N VAL A 274 9.58 4.14 -1.85
CA VAL A 274 8.42 4.80 -2.47
C VAL A 274 8.87 5.89 -3.44
N ASN A 275 9.83 6.73 -3.04
CA ASN A 275 10.37 7.80 -3.89
C ASN A 275 11.03 7.26 -5.16
N ALA A 276 11.79 6.17 -5.06
CA ALA A 276 12.37 5.48 -6.19
C ALA A 276 11.30 4.83 -7.08
N ALA A 277 10.37 4.07 -6.49
CA ALA A 277 9.31 3.38 -7.22
C ALA A 277 8.35 4.36 -7.93
N TYR A 278 8.18 5.57 -7.41
CA TYR A 278 7.39 6.63 -8.05
C TYR A 278 7.96 7.11 -9.40
N GLN A 279 9.26 6.91 -9.65
CA GLN A 279 9.89 7.27 -10.93
C GLN A 279 9.52 6.31 -12.08
N TYR A 280 8.82 5.21 -11.79
CA TYR A 280 8.41 4.21 -12.78
C TYR A 280 6.91 4.38 -13.11
N PRO A 281 6.55 4.88 -14.32
CA PRO A 281 5.15 5.16 -14.67
C PRO A 281 4.23 3.93 -14.54
N LEU A 282 4.72 2.74 -14.92
CA LEU A 282 3.96 1.49 -14.80
C LEU A 282 3.72 1.10 -13.33
N ILE A 283 4.65 1.37 -12.40
CA ILE A 283 4.41 1.08 -10.97
C ILE A 283 3.31 2.00 -10.44
N ARG A 284 3.35 3.29 -10.80
CA ARG A 284 2.29 4.24 -10.45
C ARG A 284 0.94 3.74 -10.95
N GLN A 285 0.79 3.59 -12.28
CA GLN A 285 -0.43 3.11 -12.92
C GLN A 285 -0.97 1.82 -12.28
N PHE A 286 -0.20 0.73 -12.34
CA PHE A 286 -0.64 -0.59 -11.88
C PHE A 286 -0.88 -0.66 -10.37
N SER A 287 -0.24 0.20 -9.57
CA SER A 287 -0.58 0.28 -8.14
C SER A 287 -1.86 1.05 -7.85
N THR A 288 -2.24 1.98 -8.74
CA THR A 288 -3.39 2.88 -8.57
C THR A 288 -4.69 2.38 -9.21
N ASP A 289 -4.59 1.46 -10.18
CA ASP A 289 -5.76 0.92 -10.88
C ASP A 289 -6.76 0.26 -9.92
N ARG A 290 -8.06 0.49 -10.17
CA ARG A 290 -9.15 0.06 -9.29
C ARG A 290 -9.51 -1.41 -9.49
N THR A 291 -9.56 -1.83 -10.75
CA THR A 291 -9.88 -3.18 -11.19
C THR A 291 -9.16 -3.46 -12.51
N TYR A 292 -8.82 -4.72 -12.74
CA TYR A 292 -8.13 -5.19 -13.94
C TYR A 292 -8.54 -6.64 -14.21
N GLU A 293 -8.75 -6.99 -15.47
CA GLU A 293 -9.17 -8.33 -15.88
C GLU A 293 -8.07 -8.97 -16.73
N VAL A 294 -7.67 -10.19 -16.37
CA VAL A 294 -6.62 -10.93 -17.07
C VAL A 294 -7.14 -12.27 -17.58
N TYR A 295 -6.74 -12.66 -18.78
CA TYR A 295 -7.00 -14.00 -19.31
C TYR A 295 -5.85 -14.95 -18.94
N THR A 296 -6.14 -16.03 -18.22
CA THR A 296 -5.12 -16.95 -17.69
C THR A 296 -4.71 -18.07 -18.66
N GLY A 297 -5.03 -17.94 -19.95
CA GLY A 297 -5.00 -19.03 -20.94
C GLY A 297 -6.13 -20.06 -20.80
N LYS A 298 -7.02 -19.91 -19.80
CA LYS A 298 -8.12 -20.86 -19.50
C LYS A 298 -9.45 -20.17 -19.17
N ARG A 299 -9.39 -19.03 -18.49
CA ARG A 299 -10.55 -18.20 -18.11
C ARG A 299 -10.09 -16.77 -17.84
N ASN A 300 -11.04 -15.84 -17.80
CA ASN A 300 -10.77 -14.51 -17.26
C ASN A 300 -10.79 -14.52 -15.73
N LEU A 301 -10.00 -13.62 -15.13
CA LEU A 301 -10.02 -13.30 -13.71
C LEU A 301 -10.04 -11.78 -13.52
N VAL A 302 -11.16 -11.26 -13.00
CA VAL A 302 -11.25 -9.87 -12.55
C VAL A 302 -10.60 -9.71 -11.19
N TYR A 303 -9.58 -8.88 -11.09
CA TYR A 303 -8.90 -8.46 -9.88
C TYR A 303 -9.34 -7.05 -9.46
N ASN A 304 -9.15 -6.72 -8.18
CA ASN A 304 -9.46 -5.40 -7.61
C ASN A 304 -8.29 -4.92 -6.76
N SER A 305 -8.08 -3.61 -6.69
CA SER A 305 -7.09 -3.00 -5.80
C SER A 305 -7.26 -3.50 -4.37
N THR A 306 -6.16 -3.83 -3.71
CA THR A 306 -6.17 -4.19 -2.29
C THR A 306 -6.41 -2.97 -1.37
N ASN A 307 -6.04 -1.77 -1.82
CA ASN A 307 -6.23 -0.53 -1.06
C ASN A 307 -7.70 -0.07 -1.06
N ALA A 308 -8.30 0.03 0.13
CA ALA A 308 -9.68 0.46 0.29
C ALA A 308 -9.92 1.94 -0.08
N LEU A 309 -8.89 2.78 0.02
CA LEU A 309 -8.97 4.22 -0.30
C LEU A 309 -9.14 4.43 -1.82
N ILE A 310 -8.43 3.63 -2.64
CA ILE A 310 -8.56 3.61 -4.11
C ILE A 310 -9.97 3.18 -4.54
N ARG A 311 -10.52 2.14 -3.90
CA ARG A 311 -11.88 1.63 -4.19
C ARG A 311 -13.01 2.52 -3.65
N GLY A 312 -12.68 3.55 -2.88
CA GLY A 312 -13.63 4.47 -2.28
C GLY A 312 -14.20 5.49 -3.27
N ASN A 313 -14.85 6.52 -2.72
CA ASN A 313 -15.51 7.60 -3.45
C ASN A 313 -14.56 8.58 -4.18
N GLY A 314 -13.27 8.26 -4.34
CA GLY A 314 -12.30 9.14 -5.02
C GLY A 314 -11.85 10.34 -4.20
N SER A 315 -12.08 10.36 -2.89
CA SER A 315 -11.63 11.45 -1.99
C SER A 315 -10.11 11.57 -1.85
N TRP A 316 -9.34 10.58 -2.31
CA TRP A 316 -7.88 10.51 -2.22
C TRP A 316 -7.24 10.55 -3.61
N ASP A 317 -6.32 11.49 -3.81
CA ASP A 317 -5.38 11.47 -4.93
C ASP A 317 -4.15 10.66 -4.53
N ILE A 318 -4.06 9.41 -4.98
CA ILE A 318 -2.98 8.46 -4.66
C ILE A 318 -2.19 8.23 -5.94
N GLY A 319 -0.92 8.65 -5.97
CA GLY A 319 -0.06 8.47 -7.13
C GLY A 319 0.74 7.16 -7.12
N LEU A 320 0.87 6.49 -5.97
CA LEU A 320 1.45 5.15 -5.82
C LEU A 320 0.96 4.52 -4.50
N GLN A 321 0.72 3.20 -4.45
CA GLN A 321 0.52 2.50 -3.18
C GLN A 321 0.99 1.05 -3.14
N LYS A 322 1.16 0.51 -1.93
CA LYS A 322 1.10 -0.93 -1.72
C LYS A 322 0.52 -1.24 -0.34
N THR A 323 -0.32 -2.27 -0.25
CA THR A 323 -0.67 -2.90 1.04
C THR A 323 0.10 -4.20 1.25
N GLY A 324 0.31 -4.59 2.50
CA GLY A 324 0.86 -5.88 2.91
C GLY A 324 0.12 -6.49 4.11
N PHE A 325 0.20 -7.80 4.25
CA PHE A 325 -0.29 -8.56 5.42
C PHE A 325 0.35 -9.94 5.48
N ILE A 326 0.92 -10.28 6.64
CA ILE A 326 1.16 -11.65 7.14
C ILE A 326 0.89 -11.64 8.66
N ASN A 327 1.06 -12.74 9.38
CA ASN A 327 0.79 -12.76 10.83
C ASN A 327 1.82 -11.97 11.64
N GLU A 328 3.05 -11.92 11.15
CA GLU A 328 4.23 -11.39 11.80
C GLU A 328 4.36 -9.87 11.55
N ALA A 329 3.87 -9.39 10.41
CA ALA A 329 3.92 -7.99 9.97
C ALA A 329 2.71 -7.14 10.42
N GLY A 330 1.63 -7.78 10.86
CA GLY A 330 0.34 -7.10 10.99
C GLY A 330 -0.20 -6.62 9.64
N GLU A 331 -1.00 -5.54 9.64
CA GLU A 331 -1.56 -4.95 8.43
C GLU A 331 -0.74 -3.72 8.00
N CYS A 332 -0.10 -3.77 6.83
CA CYS A 332 0.78 -2.71 6.33
C CYS A 332 0.18 -1.94 5.14
N LEU A 333 0.53 -0.66 5.02
CA LEU A 333 0.22 0.25 3.92
C LEU A 333 1.40 1.22 3.72
N VAL A 334 1.86 1.36 2.49
CA VAL A 334 2.62 2.54 2.06
C VAL A 334 1.88 3.20 0.90
N MET A 335 1.90 4.53 0.84
CA MET A 335 1.38 5.25 -0.32
C MET A 335 2.04 6.61 -0.49
N GLN A 336 2.13 7.03 -1.74
CA GLN A 336 2.30 8.42 -2.12
C GLN A 336 0.90 8.98 -2.43
N ALA A 337 0.57 10.13 -1.87
CA ALA A 337 -0.70 10.81 -2.10
C ALA A 337 -0.55 12.33 -2.09
N THR A 338 -1.30 13.03 -2.93
CA THR A 338 -1.34 14.50 -2.92
C THR A 338 -2.32 14.99 -1.86
N ILE A 339 -1.87 15.83 -0.95
CA ILE A 339 -2.70 16.47 0.09
C ILE A 339 -2.42 17.98 0.03
N HIS A 340 -3.46 18.79 -0.15
CA HIS A 340 -3.36 20.24 -0.35
C HIS A 340 -2.32 20.66 -1.43
N GLY A 341 -2.24 19.89 -2.53
CA GLY A 341 -1.29 20.14 -3.62
C GLY A 341 0.16 19.72 -3.32
N ARG A 342 0.47 19.28 -2.10
CA ARG A 342 1.78 18.77 -1.70
C ARG A 342 1.81 17.24 -1.83
N PRO A 343 2.81 16.64 -2.50
CA PRO A 343 2.98 15.20 -2.53
C PRO A 343 3.52 14.71 -1.18
N MET A 344 2.81 13.77 -0.56
CA MET A 344 3.14 13.19 0.74
C MET A 344 3.41 11.69 0.61
N VAL A 345 4.44 11.18 1.27
CA VAL A 345 4.62 9.74 1.49
C VAL A 345 4.14 9.38 2.88
N MET A 346 3.25 8.39 2.96
CA MET A 346 2.77 7.80 4.20
C MET A 346 3.18 6.34 4.30
N VAL A 347 3.76 5.96 5.44
CA VAL A 347 4.15 4.59 5.78
C VAL A 347 3.45 4.21 7.09
N LEU A 348 2.67 3.13 7.05
CA LEU A 348 1.92 2.58 8.19
C LEU A 348 2.19 1.07 8.26
N LEU A 349 2.92 0.63 9.27
CA LEU A 349 3.28 -0.77 9.47
C LEU A 349 2.71 -1.30 10.77
N ASP A 350 2.49 -2.61 10.82
CA ASP A 350 1.98 -3.30 12.00
C ASP A 350 0.69 -2.66 12.55
N SER A 351 -0.30 -2.47 11.68
CA SER A 351 -1.61 -1.95 12.08
C SER A 351 -2.53 -3.06 12.58
N PHE A 352 -3.12 -2.87 13.76
CA PHE A 352 -4.00 -3.86 14.35
C PHE A 352 -5.44 -3.77 13.82
N GLY A 353 -5.80 -4.70 12.94
CA GLY A 353 -7.18 -4.94 12.47
C GLY A 353 -7.41 -4.57 11.01
N LYS A 354 -8.33 -5.28 10.33
CA LYS A 354 -8.45 -5.34 8.86
C LYS A 354 -8.46 -4.00 8.11
N TYR A 355 -9.09 -2.97 8.68
CA TYR A 355 -9.22 -1.65 8.05
C TYR A 355 -8.49 -0.52 8.80
N SER A 356 -7.78 -0.84 9.88
CA SER A 356 -7.19 0.13 10.79
C SER A 356 -6.19 1.06 10.12
N ARG A 357 -5.25 0.54 9.31
CA ARG A 357 -4.32 1.36 8.50
C ARG A 357 -4.98 2.37 7.55
N PHE A 358 -6.18 2.09 7.04
CA PHE A 358 -6.90 3.05 6.20
C PHE A 358 -7.59 4.14 7.04
N ALA A 359 -8.05 3.78 8.25
CA ALA A 359 -8.57 4.74 9.23
C ALA A 359 -7.44 5.61 9.81
N ASP A 360 -6.26 5.04 10.04
CA ASP A 360 -5.05 5.75 10.47
C ASP A 360 -4.53 6.72 9.41
N ALA A 361 -4.48 6.30 8.13
CA ALA A 361 -4.21 7.22 7.02
C ALA A 361 -5.22 8.38 6.97
N SER A 362 -6.50 8.10 7.21
CA SER A 362 -7.54 9.14 7.29
C SER A 362 -7.38 10.06 8.51
N ARG A 363 -6.94 9.54 9.66
CA ARG A 363 -6.59 10.35 10.85
C ARG A 363 -5.40 11.26 10.58
N LEU A 364 -4.33 10.73 9.97
CA LEU A 364 -3.15 11.51 9.59
C LEU A 364 -3.49 12.61 8.59
N ARG A 365 -4.31 12.32 7.58
CA ARG A 365 -4.83 13.35 6.68
C ARG A 365 -5.63 14.41 7.42
N ASN A 366 -6.66 14.03 8.18
CA ASN A 366 -7.47 15.01 8.93
C ASN A 366 -6.62 15.89 9.88
N TRP A 367 -5.51 15.35 10.40
CA TRP A 367 -4.56 16.08 11.22
C TRP A 367 -3.67 17.03 10.39
N LEU A 368 -3.21 16.63 9.20
CA LEU A 368 -2.54 17.51 8.23
C LEU A 368 -3.47 18.65 7.79
N ASP A 369 -4.71 18.31 7.41
CA ASP A 369 -5.75 19.25 6.97
C ASP A 369 -6.10 20.27 8.10
N ALA A 370 -5.84 19.94 9.37
CA ALA A 370 -6.00 20.82 10.54
C ALA A 370 -4.73 21.63 10.92
N GLY A 371 -3.73 21.69 10.03
CA GLY A 371 -2.46 22.41 10.26
C GLY A 371 -1.48 21.67 11.16
N GLY A 372 -1.63 20.35 11.31
CA GLY A 372 -0.80 19.53 12.20
C GLY A 372 0.69 19.53 11.84
N GLY A 373 1.02 19.44 10.54
CA GLY A 373 2.40 19.39 10.06
C GLY A 373 3.23 20.62 10.45
N GLU A 374 2.64 21.81 10.35
CA GLU A 374 3.30 23.08 10.69
C GLU A 374 3.63 23.21 12.19
N ARG A 375 2.89 22.52 13.06
CA ARG A 375 3.10 22.61 14.51
C ARG A 375 4.35 21.86 14.98
N LEU A 376 4.75 20.80 14.27
CA LEU A 376 5.99 20.07 14.57
C LEU A 376 7.24 20.80 14.07
N THR A 377 7.13 21.59 12.99
CA THR A 377 8.24 22.43 12.52
C THR A 377 8.47 23.61 13.45
N ALA A 378 7.38 24.25 13.93
CA ALA A 378 7.45 25.31 14.93
C ALA A 378 8.05 24.82 16.28
N ALA A 379 7.67 23.62 16.76
CA ALA A 379 8.17 23.06 18.01
C ALA A 379 9.66 22.68 18.00
N ASN A 380 10.26 22.49 16.80
CA ASN A 380 11.68 22.19 16.62
C ASN A 380 12.53 23.42 16.26
N THR A 381 11.94 24.62 16.17
CA THR A 381 12.72 25.84 16.05
C THR A 381 13.26 26.21 17.43
N PRO A 382 14.59 26.17 17.69
CA PRO A 382 15.10 26.63 18.97
C PRO A 382 14.76 28.12 19.12
N SER A 383 14.10 28.47 20.22
CA SER A 383 13.77 29.86 20.54
C SER A 383 15.07 30.63 20.76
N GLY A 384 15.59 31.23 19.69
CA GLY A 384 16.75 32.11 19.75
C GLY A 384 16.45 33.28 20.67
N GLY A 385 17.11 33.30 21.82
CA GLY A 385 16.96 34.38 22.79
C GLY A 385 17.44 35.70 22.20
N THR A 386 16.69 36.76 22.47
CA THR A 386 17.11 38.16 22.38
C THR A 386 18.00 38.52 23.56
#